data_AF-A0A1W9R2B6-F1
#
_entry.id   AF-A0A1W9R2B6-F1
#
_cell.length_a   1.000
_cell.length_b   1.000
_cell.length_c   1.000
_cell.angle_alpha   90.00
_cell.angle_beta   90.00
_cell.angle_gamma   90.00
#
_symmetry.space_group_name_H-M   'P 1'
#
loop_
_entity.id
_entity.type
_entity.pdbx_description
1 polymer ?
#
loop_
_entity_poly.entity_id
_entity_poly.type
_entity_poly.pdbx_seq_one_letter_code
_entity_poly.pdbx_strand_id
1 'polypeptide(L)'
;MADNLAYLPTVSPSSQGNNTNPYYYVFNYQGTNVAVAKATDNYQNYGALYNWPASLVACPAGWHLPTDAEWTALTDYLGGTSVAGGKMKSTRTEPDPHPRWYNPNTGATNSSSFSGLPGGGRGIGTNGLFLHLGYYGFFWSSTKDSMIDAWYLLLESDSDDATMSYYTMGFGFSVRCLRD
;
A
#
# COMPACT_ATOMS: atom_id res chain seq x y z
N MET A 1 8.10 -8.32 11.92
CA MET A 1 8.32 -7.96 10.49
C MET A 1 7.63 -6.62 10.28
N ALA A 2 8.25 -5.69 9.56
CA ALA A 2 7.81 -4.28 9.50
C ALA A 2 6.34 -4.18 9.03
N ASP A 3 5.57 -3.25 9.58
CA ASP A 3 4.27 -2.85 9.03
C ASP A 3 4.46 -2.07 7.73
N ASN A 4 3.38 -1.59 7.09
CA ASN A 4 3.48 -0.72 5.91
C ASN A 4 4.43 0.45 6.21
N LEU A 5 5.17 0.93 5.20
CA LEU A 5 6.08 2.06 5.40
C LEU A 5 5.30 3.27 5.95
N ALA A 6 5.84 3.86 7.02
CA ALA A 6 5.25 5.01 7.71
C ALA A 6 6.12 6.28 7.61
N TYR A 7 7.08 6.30 6.68
CA TYR A 7 7.91 7.47 6.41
C TYR A 7 7.04 8.65 5.92
N LEU A 8 6.96 9.71 6.71
CA LEU A 8 6.07 10.85 6.44
C LEU A 8 6.81 12.18 6.66
N PRO A 9 7.58 12.65 5.66
CA PRO A 9 8.32 13.91 5.75
C PRO A 9 7.42 15.14 5.60
N THR A 10 6.39 15.04 4.77
CA THR A 10 5.30 16.01 4.60
C THR A 10 3.99 15.24 4.55
N VAL A 11 2.87 15.94 4.61
CA VAL A 11 1.55 15.35 4.40
C VAL A 11 0.68 16.34 3.61
N SER A 12 -0.13 15.81 2.72
CA SER A 12 -0.96 16.59 1.80
C SER A 12 -2.44 16.28 1.99
N PRO A 13 -3.33 17.26 1.81
CA PRO A 13 -4.75 17.00 1.72
C PRO A 13 -5.02 16.05 0.55
N SER A 14 -6.07 15.26 0.67
CA SER A 14 -6.40 14.25 -0.33
C SER A 14 -6.78 14.88 -1.67
N SER A 15 -7.15 16.16 -1.73
CA SER A 15 -7.42 16.88 -2.98
C SER A 15 -6.17 17.23 -3.80
N GLN A 16 -4.97 17.12 -3.23
CA GLN A 16 -3.71 17.40 -3.92
C GLN A 16 -3.06 16.11 -4.43
N GLY A 17 -2.46 16.14 -5.61
CA GLY A 17 -1.75 15.01 -6.19
C GLY A 17 -1.56 15.17 -7.69
N ASN A 18 -0.46 14.66 -8.22
CA ASN A 18 -0.21 14.53 -9.64
C ASN A 18 0.78 13.37 -9.90
N ASN A 19 1.17 13.18 -11.15
CA ASN A 19 2.01 12.06 -11.59
C ASN A 19 3.52 12.38 -11.55
N THR A 20 3.92 13.58 -11.12
CA THR A 20 5.30 14.09 -11.26
C THR A 20 5.95 14.47 -9.93
N ASN A 21 5.23 15.17 -9.06
CA ASN A 21 5.73 15.62 -7.77
C ASN A 21 5.41 14.58 -6.68
N PRO A 22 6.25 14.42 -5.66
CA PRO A 22 5.96 13.53 -4.54
C PRO A 22 4.86 14.09 -3.63
N TYR A 23 3.87 13.26 -3.31
CA TYR A 23 2.81 13.54 -2.36
C TYR A 23 2.64 12.37 -1.38
N TYR A 24 2.33 12.73 -0.14
CA TYR A 24 2.20 11.79 0.97
C TYR A 24 0.86 12.04 1.65
N TYR A 25 0.16 10.96 2.00
CA TYR A 25 -1.18 11.03 2.56
C TYR A 25 -1.28 10.14 3.78
N VAL A 26 -2.22 10.48 4.65
CA VAL A 26 -2.70 9.62 5.72
C VAL A 26 -4.20 9.44 5.50
N PHE A 27 -4.68 8.19 5.55
CA PHE A 27 -6.08 7.89 5.26
C PHE A 27 -7.02 8.74 6.13
N ASN A 28 -8.02 9.38 5.50
CA ASN A 28 -8.95 10.35 6.12
C ASN A 28 -8.35 11.60 6.77
N TYR A 29 -7.06 11.87 6.60
CA TYR A 29 -6.44 13.12 7.05
C TYR A 29 -6.40 14.15 5.90
N GLN A 30 -6.87 15.37 6.18
CA GLN A 30 -7.00 16.44 5.18
C GLN A 30 -6.11 17.66 5.45
N GLY A 31 -5.27 17.60 6.49
CA GLY A 31 -4.38 18.71 6.84
C GLY A 31 -3.00 18.61 6.18
N THR A 32 -2.11 19.51 6.61
CA THR A 32 -0.70 19.53 6.21
C THR A 32 0.28 19.39 7.39
N ASN A 33 -0.24 19.19 8.60
CA ASN A 33 0.58 19.08 9.81
C ASN A 33 0.97 17.62 10.06
N VAL A 34 2.25 17.32 9.88
CA VAL A 34 2.81 15.95 10.05
C VAL A 34 2.60 15.42 11.46
N ALA A 35 2.78 16.23 12.50
CA ALA A 35 2.62 15.76 13.88
C ALA A 35 1.17 15.37 14.18
N VAL A 36 0.21 16.15 13.69
CA VAL A 36 -1.22 15.82 13.81
C VAL A 36 -1.57 14.58 12.99
N ALA A 37 -1.07 14.47 11.76
CA ALA A 37 -1.29 13.28 10.92
C ALA A 37 -0.77 12.00 11.60
N LYS A 38 0.43 12.06 12.20
CA LYS A 38 1.05 10.93 12.91
C LYS A 38 0.30 10.52 14.19
N ALA A 39 -0.48 11.43 14.77
CA ALA A 39 -1.30 11.15 15.94
C ALA A 39 -2.64 10.49 15.61
N THR A 40 -3.01 10.38 14.32
CA THR A 40 -4.28 9.74 13.92
C THR A 40 -4.19 8.21 13.99
N ASP A 41 -5.30 7.57 14.32
CA ASP A 41 -5.40 6.10 14.36
C ASP A 41 -5.04 5.47 13.01
N ASN A 42 -5.45 6.08 11.90
CA ASN A 42 -5.13 5.56 10.58
C ASN A 42 -3.63 5.54 10.30
N TYR A 43 -2.89 6.57 10.71
CA TYR A 43 -1.43 6.54 10.57
C TYR A 43 -0.81 5.46 11.45
N GLN A 44 -1.24 5.36 12.70
CA GLN A 44 -0.69 4.38 13.65
C GLN A 44 -0.97 2.94 13.22
N ASN A 45 -2.14 2.69 12.61
CA ASN A 45 -2.58 1.36 12.21
C ASN A 45 -2.11 0.96 10.81
N TYR A 46 -2.03 1.91 9.87
CA TYR A 46 -1.82 1.62 8.45
C TYR A 46 -0.61 2.31 7.81
N GLY A 47 0.01 3.26 8.51
CA GLY A 47 1.12 4.05 7.99
C GLY A 47 0.66 5.14 7.03
N ALA A 48 1.45 5.37 5.99
CA ALA A 48 1.22 6.41 5.00
C ALA A 48 0.91 5.82 3.62
N LEU A 49 0.24 6.63 2.80
CA LEU A 49 0.03 6.38 1.38
C LEU A 49 0.90 7.34 0.57
N TYR A 50 1.45 6.85 -0.52
CA TYR A 50 2.42 7.54 -1.35
C TYR A 50 1.90 7.56 -2.76
N ASN A 51 1.99 8.69 -3.45
CA ASN A 51 1.96 8.62 -4.91
C ASN A 51 3.26 8.02 -5.45
N TRP A 52 3.25 7.61 -6.71
CA TRP A 52 4.39 6.88 -7.27
C TRP A 52 5.72 7.68 -7.25
N PRO A 53 5.75 8.98 -7.56
CA PRO A 53 6.95 9.79 -7.34
C PRO A 53 7.46 9.79 -5.89
N ALA A 54 6.57 9.80 -4.90
CA ALA A 54 6.96 9.70 -3.49
C ALA A 54 7.44 8.29 -3.12
N SER A 55 6.86 7.23 -3.67
CA SER A 55 7.25 5.85 -3.35
C SER A 55 8.68 5.53 -3.79
N LEU A 56 9.13 6.08 -4.92
CA LEU A 56 10.49 5.89 -5.44
C LEU A 56 11.60 6.41 -4.51
N VAL A 57 11.27 7.35 -3.62
CA VAL A 57 12.24 8.00 -2.71
C VAL A 57 11.93 7.74 -1.24
N ALA A 58 10.94 6.90 -0.93
CA ALA A 58 10.48 6.67 0.43
C ALA A 58 11.34 5.64 1.19
N CYS A 59 12.01 4.74 0.46
CA CYS A 59 12.84 3.70 1.05
C CYS A 59 14.17 4.28 1.57
N PRO A 60 14.62 3.89 2.78
CA PRO A 60 15.89 4.34 3.32
C PRO A 60 17.09 3.73 2.57
N ALA A 61 18.29 4.28 2.76
CA ALA A 61 19.49 3.75 2.14
C ALA A 61 19.73 2.25 2.46
N GLY A 62 20.12 1.48 1.44
CA GLY A 62 20.26 0.01 1.52
C GLY A 62 18.93 -0.74 1.37
N TRP A 63 17.86 -0.03 1.00
CA TRP A 63 16.56 -0.57 0.69
C TRP A 63 15.99 0.07 -0.58
N HIS A 64 15.20 -0.67 -1.34
CA HIS A 64 14.55 -0.21 -2.56
C HIS A 64 13.05 -0.52 -2.56
N LEU A 65 12.32 0.17 -3.44
CA LEU A 65 10.93 -0.14 -3.76
C LEU A 65 10.90 -1.34 -4.73
N PRO A 66 10.16 -2.43 -4.43
CA PRO A 66 10.13 -3.64 -5.23
C PRO A 66 9.78 -3.35 -6.68
N THR A 67 10.43 -4.06 -7.59
CA THR A 67 10.06 -4.13 -8.99
C THR A 67 8.92 -5.13 -9.19
N ASP A 68 8.28 -5.08 -10.35
CA ASP A 68 7.28 -6.07 -10.76
C ASP A 68 7.89 -7.49 -10.87
N ALA A 69 9.16 -7.59 -11.26
CA ALA A 69 9.89 -8.85 -11.29
C ALA A 69 10.09 -9.44 -9.88
N GLU A 70 10.34 -8.60 -8.87
CA GLU A 70 10.48 -9.05 -7.48
C GLU A 70 9.13 -9.43 -6.86
N TRP A 71 8.05 -8.73 -7.22
CA TRP A 71 6.69 -9.16 -6.87
C TRP A 71 6.36 -10.52 -7.49
N THR A 72 6.69 -10.70 -8.77
CA THR A 72 6.50 -11.97 -9.48
C THR A 72 7.30 -13.10 -8.82
N ALA A 73 8.58 -12.87 -8.51
CA ALA A 73 9.40 -13.85 -7.82
C ALA A 73 8.82 -14.26 -6.45
N LEU A 74 8.28 -13.29 -5.70
CA LEU A 74 7.61 -13.56 -4.43
C LEU A 74 6.32 -14.38 -4.62
N THR A 75 5.46 -14.02 -5.56
CA THR A 75 4.20 -14.74 -5.79
C THR A 75 4.44 -16.15 -6.32
N ASP A 76 5.42 -16.34 -7.20
CA ASP A 76 5.86 -17.66 -7.69
C ASP A 76 6.38 -18.54 -6.55
N TYR A 77 7.25 -17.99 -5.69
CA TYR A 77 7.73 -18.69 -4.50
C TYR A 77 6.59 -19.11 -3.56
N LEU A 78 5.53 -18.31 -3.51
CA LEU A 78 4.33 -18.59 -2.71
C LEU A 78 3.34 -19.54 -3.40
N GLY A 79 3.68 -20.12 -4.55
CA GLY A 79 2.86 -21.13 -5.24
C GLY A 79 1.96 -20.55 -6.33
N GLY A 80 2.30 -19.37 -6.85
CA GLY A 80 1.58 -18.70 -7.93
C GLY A 80 0.59 -17.65 -7.44
N THR A 81 0.23 -16.74 -8.35
CA THR A 81 -0.64 -15.58 -8.06
C THR A 81 -1.99 -15.97 -7.48
N SER A 82 -2.57 -17.11 -7.87
CA SER A 82 -3.91 -17.52 -7.42
C SER A 82 -4.02 -17.98 -5.96
N VAL A 83 -2.89 -18.04 -5.23
CA VAL A 83 -2.87 -18.42 -3.80
C VAL A 83 -1.93 -17.54 -2.97
N ALA A 84 -1.03 -16.81 -3.63
CA ALA A 84 -0.02 -16.01 -2.97
C ALA A 84 -0.63 -14.89 -2.11
N GLY A 85 -1.75 -14.30 -2.54
CA GLY A 85 -2.38 -13.22 -1.80
C GLY A 85 -2.84 -13.63 -0.41
N GLY A 86 -3.49 -14.78 -0.28
CA GLY A 86 -3.82 -15.37 1.02
C GLY A 86 -2.59 -15.57 1.92
N LYS A 87 -1.47 -16.02 1.35
CA LYS A 87 -0.21 -16.20 2.08
C LYS A 87 0.46 -14.89 2.49
N MET A 88 0.17 -13.79 1.79
CA MET A 88 0.73 -12.46 2.04
C MET A 88 -0.09 -11.62 3.02
N LYS A 89 -1.42 -11.80 3.06
CA LYS A 89 -2.31 -11.03 3.93
C LYS A 89 -2.05 -11.31 5.41
N SER A 90 -2.09 -10.24 6.21
CA SER A 90 -2.15 -10.33 7.67
C SER A 90 -3.37 -11.12 8.14
N THR A 91 -3.18 -11.92 9.20
CA THR A 91 -4.23 -12.69 9.87
C THR A 91 -4.76 -11.99 11.14
N ARG A 92 -4.39 -10.72 11.37
CA ARG A 92 -4.90 -9.94 12.51
C ARG A 92 -6.43 -9.91 12.51
N THR A 93 -7.04 -10.26 13.63
CA THR A 93 -8.49 -10.16 13.86
C THR A 93 -8.86 -9.12 14.90
N GLU A 94 -7.91 -8.64 15.70
CA GLU A 94 -8.10 -7.67 16.80
C GLU A 94 -6.96 -6.63 16.84
N PRO A 95 -7.20 -5.42 17.40
CA PRO A 95 -8.47 -4.95 17.94
C PRO A 95 -9.49 -4.61 16.83
N ASP A 96 -10.77 -4.62 17.19
CA ASP A 96 -11.83 -4.08 16.34
C ASP A 96 -12.21 -2.63 16.74
N PRO A 97 -12.09 -1.63 15.83
CA PRO A 97 -11.54 -1.71 14.48
C PRO A 97 -10.01 -1.56 14.40
N HIS A 98 -9.43 -2.32 13.47
CA HIS A 98 -8.15 -2.13 12.78
C HIS A 98 -6.84 -2.27 13.58
N PRO A 99 -5.72 -2.64 12.91
CA PRO A 99 -5.51 -2.87 11.47
C PRO A 99 -5.77 -4.31 11.02
N ARG A 100 -6.95 -4.57 10.42
CA ARG A 100 -7.42 -5.91 10.02
C ARG A 100 -8.21 -5.87 8.71
N TRP A 101 -8.19 -6.98 7.98
CA TRP A 101 -9.04 -7.22 6.81
C TRP A 101 -10.49 -7.38 7.25
N TYR A 102 -11.42 -6.82 6.47
CA TYR A 102 -12.82 -7.13 6.64
C TYR A 102 -13.10 -8.58 6.26
N ASN A 103 -14.20 -9.11 6.80
CA ASN A 103 -14.66 -10.45 6.47
C ASN A 103 -14.88 -10.56 4.95
N PRO A 104 -14.47 -11.66 4.29
CA PRO A 104 -14.03 -12.92 4.88
C PRO A 104 -12.52 -13.07 5.17
N ASN A 105 -11.66 -12.16 4.70
CA ASN A 105 -10.19 -12.36 4.67
C ASN A 105 -9.81 -13.71 4.03
N THR A 106 -10.39 -14.01 2.86
CA THR A 106 -10.30 -15.30 2.16
C THR A 106 -8.85 -15.78 2.04
N GLY A 107 -8.62 -17.04 2.42
CA GLY A 107 -7.32 -17.72 2.26
C GLY A 107 -6.17 -17.15 3.09
N ALA A 108 -6.43 -16.18 3.99
CA ALA A 108 -5.36 -15.52 4.74
C ALA A 108 -4.67 -16.48 5.71
N THR A 109 -3.36 -16.64 5.53
CA THR A 109 -2.51 -17.48 6.39
C THR A 109 -1.27 -16.75 6.90
N ASN A 110 -0.89 -15.64 6.25
CA ASN A 110 0.35 -14.92 6.51
C ASN A 110 1.62 -15.81 6.51
N SER A 111 1.61 -16.93 5.80
CA SER A 111 2.73 -17.88 5.80
C SER A 111 3.99 -17.31 5.13
N SER A 112 3.87 -16.24 4.34
CA SER A 112 5.02 -15.51 3.79
C SER A 112 5.68 -14.57 4.81
N SER A 113 5.03 -14.35 5.95
CA SER A 113 5.35 -13.31 6.94
C SER A 113 5.26 -11.87 6.43
N PHE A 114 4.87 -11.63 5.17
CA PHE A 114 4.72 -10.29 4.57
C PHE A 114 3.78 -9.39 5.38
N SER A 115 2.76 -9.97 6.02
CA SER A 115 1.82 -9.27 6.91
C SER A 115 1.16 -8.06 6.23
N GLY A 116 0.68 -8.24 5.01
CA GLY A 116 0.02 -7.21 4.21
C GLY A 116 -1.23 -6.68 4.92
N LEU A 117 -1.33 -5.36 5.08
CA LEU A 117 -2.45 -4.68 5.72
C LEU A 117 -3.35 -4.00 4.68
N PRO A 118 -4.68 -3.97 4.91
CA PRO A 118 -5.65 -3.37 3.99
C PRO A 118 -5.75 -1.86 4.18
N GLY A 119 -4.65 -1.16 3.90
CA GLY A 119 -4.54 0.31 4.08
C GLY A 119 -5.42 1.14 3.12
N GLY A 120 -6.11 0.49 2.17
CA GLY A 120 -6.84 1.17 1.12
C GLY A 120 -5.92 2.01 0.23
N GLY A 121 -6.50 3.01 -0.42
CA GLY A 121 -5.76 3.93 -1.26
C GLY A 121 -6.38 5.32 -1.33
N ARG A 122 -5.66 6.25 -1.95
CA ARG A 122 -6.14 7.59 -2.31
C ARG A 122 -6.28 7.68 -3.83
N GLY A 123 -7.48 7.92 -4.33
CA GLY A 123 -7.73 8.14 -5.76
C GLY A 123 -7.41 9.55 -6.23
N ILE A 124 -7.34 9.80 -7.55
CA ILE A 124 -7.12 11.15 -8.11
C ILE A 124 -8.40 11.86 -8.62
N GLY A 125 -9.53 11.15 -8.71
CA GLY A 125 -10.83 11.70 -9.16
C GLY A 125 -11.40 12.78 -8.23
N THR A 126 -12.59 13.32 -8.50
CA THR A 126 -13.24 14.47 -7.80
C THR A 126 -12.88 14.61 -6.32
N ASN A 127 -11.80 15.36 -6.03
CA ASN A 127 -11.25 15.72 -4.71
C ASN A 127 -10.36 14.69 -3.99
N GLY A 128 -9.93 13.65 -4.70
CA GLY A 128 -9.02 12.61 -4.26
C GLY A 128 -9.49 11.83 -3.04
N LEU A 129 -10.57 11.08 -3.23
CA LEU A 129 -11.19 10.29 -2.17
C LEU A 129 -10.24 9.20 -1.64
N PHE A 130 -10.31 8.98 -0.34
CA PHE A 130 -9.76 7.79 0.30
C PHE A 130 -10.76 6.64 0.16
N LEU A 131 -10.29 5.48 -0.29
CA LEU A 131 -11.14 4.38 -0.72
C LEU A 131 -10.63 3.05 -0.17
N HIS A 132 -11.54 2.10 0.04
CA HIS A 132 -11.26 0.68 0.25
C HIS A 132 -10.43 0.30 1.49
N LEU A 133 -10.36 1.16 2.52
CA LEU A 133 -9.78 0.77 3.82
C LEU A 133 -10.45 -0.51 4.34
N GLY A 134 -9.65 -1.46 4.83
CA GLY A 134 -10.14 -2.75 5.33
C GLY A 134 -10.45 -3.78 4.23
N TYR A 135 -10.71 -3.35 3.00
CA TYR A 135 -11.00 -4.25 1.87
C TYR A 135 -9.77 -4.53 1.01
N TYR A 136 -8.96 -3.50 0.71
CA TYR A 136 -7.84 -3.61 -0.24
C TYR A 136 -6.51 -3.17 0.37
N GLY A 137 -5.45 -3.88 0.00
CA GLY A 137 -4.06 -3.50 0.24
C GLY A 137 -3.37 -3.28 -1.10
N PHE A 138 -3.05 -2.02 -1.40
CA PHE A 138 -2.32 -1.63 -2.61
C PHE A 138 -0.85 -1.36 -2.28
N PHE A 139 0.08 -1.92 -3.04
CA PHE A 139 1.52 -1.76 -2.85
C PHE A 139 2.20 -1.37 -4.14
N TRP A 140 2.83 -0.19 -4.18
CA TRP A 140 3.53 0.27 -5.38
C TRP A 140 4.69 -0.65 -5.78
N SER A 141 4.92 -0.76 -7.09
CA SER A 141 6.16 -1.23 -7.70
C SER A 141 6.98 -0.04 -8.21
N SER A 142 8.31 -0.18 -8.27
CA SER A 142 9.21 0.75 -8.96
C SER A 142 9.18 0.59 -10.49
N THR A 143 8.52 -0.45 -11.00
CA THR A 143 8.36 -0.68 -12.43
C THR A 143 7.31 0.25 -13.03
N LYS A 144 7.75 1.07 -13.99
CA LYS A 144 6.90 1.95 -14.80
C LYS A 144 6.28 1.18 -15.96
N ASP A 145 5.01 1.43 -16.26
CA ASP A 145 4.31 0.84 -17.41
C ASP A 145 4.24 1.81 -18.60
N SER A 146 3.69 3.01 -18.36
CA SER A 146 3.46 4.03 -19.37
C SER A 146 4.03 5.37 -18.91
N MET A 147 3.86 6.46 -19.68
CA MET A 147 4.29 7.79 -19.25
C MET A 147 3.64 8.24 -17.93
N ILE A 148 2.42 7.76 -17.63
CA ILE A 148 1.62 8.19 -16.49
C ILE A 148 1.22 7.04 -15.55
N ASP A 149 1.52 5.78 -15.89
CA ASP A 149 1.10 4.60 -15.12
C ASP A 149 2.29 3.78 -14.62
N ALA A 150 2.13 3.17 -13.44
CA ALA A 150 3.10 2.28 -12.82
C ALA A 150 2.43 1.01 -12.29
N TRP A 151 3.23 -0.04 -12.15
CA TRP A 151 2.78 -1.31 -11.61
C TRP A 151 2.54 -1.25 -10.10
N TYR A 152 1.62 -2.06 -9.61
CA TYR A 152 1.33 -2.25 -8.19
C TYR A 152 0.84 -3.69 -7.95
N LEU A 153 1.03 -4.16 -6.72
CA LEU A 153 0.42 -5.38 -6.20
C LEU A 153 -0.87 -5.03 -5.45
N LEU A 154 -1.93 -5.78 -5.73
CA LEU A 154 -3.21 -5.75 -5.03
C LEU A 154 -3.45 -7.03 -4.25
N LEU A 155 -3.89 -6.87 -3.00
CA LEU A 155 -4.45 -7.91 -2.14
C LEU A 155 -5.88 -7.51 -1.74
N GLU A 156 -6.82 -8.46 -1.77
CA GLU A 156 -8.25 -8.21 -1.52
C GLU A 156 -8.78 -9.06 -0.37
N SER A 157 -9.77 -8.55 0.37
CA SER A 157 -10.35 -9.27 1.53
C SER A 157 -11.10 -10.55 1.13
N ASP A 158 -11.70 -10.59 -0.05
CA ASP A 158 -12.57 -11.66 -0.52
C ASP A 158 -11.89 -12.63 -1.50
N SER A 159 -10.63 -12.39 -1.87
CA SER A 159 -9.82 -13.25 -2.73
C SER A 159 -8.52 -13.69 -2.05
N ASP A 160 -7.98 -14.85 -2.44
CA ASP A 160 -6.63 -15.32 -2.12
C ASP A 160 -5.59 -14.99 -3.20
N ASP A 161 -6.01 -14.32 -4.27
CA ASP A 161 -5.14 -13.86 -5.36
C ASP A 161 -4.20 -12.73 -4.92
N ALA A 162 -2.98 -12.76 -5.47
CA ALA A 162 -2.06 -11.64 -5.53
C ALA A 162 -2.07 -11.09 -6.96
N THR A 163 -2.71 -9.94 -7.15
CA THR A 163 -2.93 -9.38 -8.49
C THR A 163 -1.91 -8.28 -8.77
N MET A 164 -1.06 -8.49 -9.77
CA MET A 164 -0.23 -7.42 -10.33
C MET A 164 -1.01 -6.69 -11.43
N SER A 165 -1.05 -5.36 -11.36
CA SER A 165 -1.71 -4.50 -12.33
C SER A 165 -0.99 -3.16 -12.41
N TYR A 166 -1.42 -2.26 -13.27
CA TYR A 166 -0.87 -0.92 -13.37
C TYR A 166 -1.97 0.13 -13.33
N TYR A 167 -1.63 1.29 -12.75
CA TYR A 167 -2.55 2.40 -12.66
C TYR A 167 -1.79 3.73 -12.62
N THR A 168 -2.55 4.82 -12.76
CA THR A 168 -1.99 6.17 -12.82
C THR A 168 -1.20 6.51 -11.56
N MET A 169 0.03 6.99 -11.77
CA MET A 169 1.06 7.30 -10.78
C MET A 169 0.63 8.30 -9.69
N GLY A 170 -0.44 9.06 -9.91
CA GLY A 170 -0.98 10.02 -8.94
C GLY A 170 -1.83 9.39 -7.83
N PHE A 171 -2.13 8.10 -7.89
CA PHE A 171 -2.83 7.38 -6.82
C PHE A 171 -1.94 7.24 -5.58
N GLY A 172 -2.51 7.31 -4.39
CA GLY A 172 -1.79 7.05 -3.15
C GLY A 172 -1.94 5.59 -2.74
N PHE A 173 -0.85 4.81 -2.78
CA PHE A 173 -0.80 3.41 -2.31
C PHE A 173 0.26 3.23 -1.23
N SER A 174 0.21 2.08 -0.53
CA SER A 174 1.22 1.75 0.48
C SER A 174 2.56 1.41 -0.17
N VAL A 175 3.63 1.51 0.63
CA VAL A 175 5.00 1.12 0.22
C VAL A 175 5.52 0.02 1.13
N ARG A 176 6.23 -0.93 0.52
CA ARG A 176 6.99 -1.98 1.20
C ARG A 176 8.39 -1.97 0.62
N CYS A 177 9.39 -1.67 1.43
CA CYS A 177 10.77 -1.67 0.95
C CYS A 177 11.39 -3.06 1.11
N LEU A 178 12.21 -3.45 0.14
CA LEU A 178 13.06 -4.64 0.18
C LEU A 178 14.50 -4.21 0.41
N ARG A 179 15.26 -5.06 1.09
CA ARG A 179 16.67 -4.81 1.37
C ARG A 179 17.49 -5.20 0.15
N ASP A 180 18.49 -4.37 -0.18
CA ASP A 180 19.48 -4.66 -1.23
C ASP A 180 20.41 -5.84 -0.86
#